data_AF-A0A914D5L8-F1
#
_entry.id   AF-A0A914D5L8-F1
#
_cell.length_a   1.000
_cell.length_b   1.000
_cell.length_c   1.000
_cell.angle_alpha   90.00
_cell.angle_beta   90.00
_cell.angle_gamma   90.00
#
_symmetry.space_group_name_H-M   'P 1'
#
loop_
_entity.id
_entity.type
_entity.pdbx_description
1 polymer ?
#
loop_
_entity_poly.entity_id
_entity_poly.type
_entity_poly.pdbx_seq_one_letter_code
_entity_poly.pdbx_strand_id
1 'polypeptide(L)'
;MQLADFNGRLVLGEIYHRHADDLYIDLGLKFPMICKTPELHREKYVIGATVLVKLFNPELSEPFLGAKKEITILEADGHLLGLYDREVVEGIKDAKKELRTATDPTAKEKSKKKFYEWSPDTYIRTILYGNQERILGLLVQANMTLQKLSIDKVDLKDKRVLIRVDFNVPQKDGKITNNQRITAALPTIKYALDHGAKSVVLMSHLGRPDGRKQAKYTLKPVAEELEKLLNKKVIFLNDSVGPDVEAATANPEHGSVILLENLRYHLAEEGKGVNEAGEKVKASKEEIEAFRASLSKHGDVYVNDAFGTAHRAHSSMVGVNLEPKLSGFLLKKELDYFAKALETPNRPFLAILGGAKVADKIQLIKNLLDKVDEMIIGGGMAYTFLKVLNGVNIGNSLFDEEGSKIVKELVDKAKEKNVQIHLPVDFVVADKFAEDASHSVSNISSGIPDGHMGLDVGPETTKQFSEVVRRAKTIVWNGPMGVFEFENFANGTKGVMDAVVDVTKTGATTIIGGGDTATCCVKYDTEDKVSHVSTGGGASLELLEGKILPGVDALTSV
;
A
#
# COMPACT_ATOMS: atom_id res chain seq x y z
N MET A 1 -7.47 -40.31 -17.98
CA MET A 1 -6.49 -39.22 -18.22
C MET A 1 -6.20 -38.63 -16.84
N GLN A 2 -5.03 -38.93 -16.27
CA GLN A 2 -4.61 -38.33 -15.00
C GLN A 2 -4.47 -36.82 -15.23
N LEU A 3 -5.25 -36.05 -14.50
CA LEU A 3 -5.28 -34.62 -14.65
C LEU A 3 -4.12 -34.03 -13.85
N ALA A 4 -3.16 -33.43 -14.57
CA ALA A 4 -2.05 -32.69 -13.99
C ALA A 4 -2.56 -31.43 -13.27
N ASP A 5 -1.68 -30.83 -12.46
CA ASP A 5 -1.89 -29.63 -11.66
C ASP A 5 -2.62 -28.52 -12.46
N PHE A 6 -3.84 -28.18 -12.04
CA PHE A 6 -4.73 -27.25 -12.74
C PHE A 6 -4.63 -25.82 -12.24
N ASN A 7 -4.04 -25.62 -11.05
CA ASN A 7 -4.16 -24.35 -10.34
C ASN A 7 -3.42 -23.22 -11.10
N GLY A 8 -4.17 -22.26 -11.61
CA GLY A 8 -3.66 -21.08 -12.30
C GLY A 8 -3.36 -21.27 -13.79
N ARG A 9 -3.73 -22.41 -14.40
CA ARG A 9 -3.50 -22.67 -15.83
C ARG A 9 -4.43 -21.85 -16.73
N LEU A 10 -3.88 -21.31 -17.82
CA LEU A 10 -4.64 -20.64 -18.87
C LEU A 10 -5.12 -21.64 -19.93
N VAL A 11 -6.40 -21.57 -20.28
CA VAL A 11 -7.03 -22.41 -21.30
C VAL A 11 -7.94 -21.56 -22.19
N LEU A 12 -8.11 -21.99 -23.44
CA LEU A 12 -9.11 -21.43 -24.33
C LEU A 12 -10.42 -22.18 -24.13
N GLY A 13 -11.52 -21.44 -24.17
CA GLY A 13 -12.86 -21.98 -24.16
C GLY A 13 -13.74 -21.37 -25.23
N GLU A 14 -14.84 -22.02 -25.54
CA GLU A 14 -15.86 -21.54 -26.46
C GLU A 14 -17.17 -21.33 -25.71
N ILE A 15 -17.77 -20.15 -25.85
CA ILE A 15 -19.10 -19.91 -25.28
C ILE A 15 -20.09 -20.74 -26.09
N TYR A 16 -20.69 -21.77 -25.51
CA TYR A 16 -21.65 -22.63 -26.21
C TYR A 16 -23.10 -22.37 -25.77
N HIS A 17 -23.30 -21.70 -24.63
CA HIS A 17 -24.63 -21.32 -24.17
C HIS A 17 -24.61 -20.02 -23.35
N ARG A 18 -25.73 -19.29 -23.35
CA ARG A 18 -25.94 -18.09 -22.55
C ARG A 18 -27.34 -18.09 -22.00
N HIS A 19 -27.46 -17.88 -20.68
CA HIS A 19 -28.75 -17.77 -20.00
C HIS A 19 -28.75 -16.52 -19.12
N ALA A 20 -29.58 -15.53 -19.49
CA ALA A 20 -29.57 -14.20 -18.88
C ALA A 20 -28.16 -13.56 -18.86
N ASP A 21 -27.58 -13.44 -17.67
CA ASP A 21 -26.26 -12.86 -17.43
C ASP A 21 -25.15 -13.92 -17.36
N ASP A 22 -25.47 -15.21 -17.41
CA ASP A 22 -24.50 -16.30 -17.29
C ASP A 22 -24.02 -16.80 -18.65
N LEU A 23 -22.70 -16.95 -18.76
CA LEU A 23 -21.99 -17.55 -19.88
C LEU A 23 -21.58 -18.98 -19.52
N TYR A 24 -21.90 -19.92 -20.40
CA TYR A 24 -21.45 -21.31 -20.31
C TYR A 24 -20.34 -21.53 -21.33
N ILE A 25 -19.17 -21.87 -20.84
CA ILE A 25 -17.93 -21.94 -21.61
C ILE A 25 -17.45 -23.39 -21.64
N ASP A 26 -17.35 -23.97 -22.83
CA ASP A 26 -16.75 -25.28 -23.05
C ASP A 26 -15.24 -25.12 -23.13
N LEU A 27 -14.52 -25.77 -22.23
CA LEU A 27 -13.06 -25.74 -22.14
C LEU A 27 -12.40 -26.97 -22.81
N GLY A 28 -13.17 -27.79 -23.52
CA GLY A 28 -12.74 -29.11 -24.01
C GLY A 28 -12.56 -30.12 -22.87
N LEU A 29 -13.21 -29.87 -21.73
CA LEU A 29 -13.22 -30.71 -20.53
C LEU A 29 -14.57 -31.42 -20.40
N LYS A 30 -14.67 -32.36 -19.45
CA LYS A 30 -15.90 -33.13 -19.24
C LYS A 30 -17.11 -32.25 -18.83
N PHE A 31 -16.85 -31.03 -18.37
CA PHE A 31 -17.86 -30.09 -17.88
C PHE A 31 -17.50 -28.64 -18.21
N PRO A 32 -18.51 -27.75 -18.33
CA PRO A 32 -18.32 -26.34 -18.65
C PRO A 32 -17.90 -25.50 -17.44
N MET A 33 -17.34 -24.32 -17.72
CA MET A 33 -17.24 -23.23 -16.74
C MET A 33 -18.46 -22.32 -16.88
N ILE A 34 -19.01 -21.86 -15.77
CA ILE A 34 -20.10 -20.87 -15.74
C ILE A 34 -19.57 -19.58 -15.09
N CYS A 35 -19.80 -18.44 -15.72
CA CYS A 35 -19.46 -17.15 -15.13
C CYS A 35 -20.41 -16.04 -15.60
N LYS A 36 -20.43 -14.92 -14.87
CA LYS A 36 -21.20 -13.74 -15.29
C LYS A 36 -20.57 -13.10 -16.52
N THR A 37 -21.42 -12.64 -17.42
CA THR A 37 -21.03 -11.88 -18.61
C THR A 37 -20.42 -10.56 -18.16
N PRO A 38 -19.19 -10.23 -18.58
CA PRO A 38 -18.59 -8.93 -18.28
C PRO A 38 -19.44 -7.76 -18.81
N GLU A 39 -19.48 -6.65 -18.09
CA GLU A 39 -20.19 -5.43 -18.52
C GLU A 39 -19.48 -4.75 -19.70
N LEU A 40 -18.14 -4.79 -19.70
CA LEU A 40 -17.31 -4.23 -20.76
C LEU A 40 -17.36 -5.12 -22.01
N HIS A 41 -17.73 -4.55 -23.16
CA HIS A 41 -17.89 -5.25 -24.44
C HIS A 41 -18.85 -6.44 -24.41
N ARG A 42 -19.87 -6.35 -23.55
CA ARG A 42 -20.90 -7.37 -23.33
C ARG A 42 -21.52 -7.92 -24.62
N GLU A 43 -21.66 -7.07 -25.64
CA GLU A 43 -22.19 -7.40 -26.97
C GLU A 43 -21.34 -8.42 -27.75
N LYS A 44 -20.07 -8.60 -27.40
CA LYS A 44 -19.14 -9.48 -28.10
C LYS A 44 -19.03 -10.89 -27.49
N TYR A 45 -19.54 -11.09 -26.27
CA TYR A 45 -19.60 -12.40 -25.61
C TYR A 45 -20.86 -13.16 -26.08
N VAL A 46 -20.84 -13.57 -27.34
CA VAL A 46 -21.91 -14.33 -28.00
C VAL A 46 -21.58 -15.82 -28.07
N ILE A 47 -22.60 -16.64 -28.30
CA ILE A 47 -22.42 -18.08 -28.55
C ILE A 47 -21.51 -18.26 -29.78
N GLY A 48 -20.51 -19.14 -29.68
CA GLY A 48 -19.45 -19.39 -30.66
C GLY A 48 -18.20 -18.53 -30.49
N ALA A 49 -18.21 -17.53 -29.59
CA ALA A 49 -17.02 -16.73 -29.33
C ALA A 49 -15.98 -17.52 -28.52
N THR A 50 -14.72 -17.44 -28.95
CA THR A 50 -13.60 -18.01 -28.21
C THR A 50 -13.19 -17.04 -27.09
N VAL A 51 -12.90 -17.58 -25.92
CA VAL A 51 -12.53 -16.82 -24.72
C VAL A 51 -11.29 -17.44 -24.06
N LEU A 52 -10.55 -16.63 -23.30
CA LEU A 52 -9.44 -17.07 -22.48
C LEU A 52 -9.88 -17.16 -21.02
N VAL A 53 -9.57 -18.28 -20.38
CA VAL A 53 -9.98 -18.59 -19.01
C VAL A 53 -8.74 -19.00 -18.19
N LYS A 54 -8.70 -18.57 -16.93
CA LYS A 54 -7.74 -19.04 -15.93
C LYS A 54 -8.45 -19.98 -14.96
N LEU A 55 -8.01 -21.24 -14.89
CA LEU A 55 -8.62 -22.25 -14.03
C LEU A 55 -8.10 -22.18 -12.59
N PHE A 56 -9.00 -22.38 -11.64
CA PHE A 56 -8.74 -22.55 -10.21
C PHE A 56 -9.36 -23.87 -9.72
N ASN A 57 -9.08 -24.25 -8.47
CA ASN A 57 -9.42 -25.55 -7.87
C ASN A 57 -10.74 -26.18 -8.38
N PRO A 58 -10.73 -27.37 -9.00
CA PRO A 58 -11.98 -28.04 -9.36
C PRO A 58 -12.76 -28.45 -8.08
N GLU A 59 -14.00 -27.99 -7.92
CA GLU A 59 -14.84 -28.26 -6.75
C GLU A 59 -15.30 -29.74 -6.70
N LEU A 60 -14.96 -30.50 -5.65
CA LEU A 60 -15.52 -31.85 -5.45
C LEU A 60 -16.83 -31.75 -4.64
N SER A 61 -17.94 -32.21 -5.21
CA SER A 61 -19.22 -32.29 -4.50
C SER A 61 -19.23 -33.38 -3.41
N GLU A 62 -19.89 -33.11 -2.28
CA GLU A 62 -20.22 -34.10 -1.25
C GLU A 62 -21.12 -35.24 -1.77
N PRO A 63 -21.11 -36.44 -1.15
CA PRO A 63 -21.82 -37.61 -1.66
C PRO A 63 -23.34 -37.42 -1.72
N PHE A 64 -23.89 -37.47 -2.93
CA PHE A 64 -25.33 -37.46 -3.17
C PHE A 64 -25.92 -38.88 -2.99
N LEU A 65 -27.08 -38.97 -2.31
CA LEU A 65 -27.93 -40.18 -2.23
C LEU A 65 -27.22 -41.50 -1.81
N GLY A 66 -26.44 -41.47 -0.72
CA GLY A 66 -26.01 -42.70 -0.04
C GLY A 66 -24.92 -43.52 -0.75
N ALA A 67 -24.18 -42.92 -1.69
CA ALA A 67 -23.02 -43.56 -2.32
C ALA A 67 -21.81 -43.63 -1.36
N LYS A 68 -21.13 -44.79 -1.30
CA LYS A 68 -19.93 -45.03 -0.45
C LYS A 68 -18.58 -44.64 -1.09
N LYS A 69 -18.59 -44.14 -2.33
CA LYS A 69 -17.43 -43.56 -3.01
C LYS A 69 -17.86 -42.20 -3.55
N GLU A 70 -16.96 -41.23 -3.48
CA GLU A 70 -17.15 -39.87 -4.02
C GLU A 70 -17.56 -39.96 -5.50
N ILE A 71 -18.75 -39.46 -5.84
CA ILE A 71 -19.25 -39.38 -7.21
C ILE A 71 -19.14 -37.92 -7.64
N THR A 72 -18.44 -37.69 -8.73
CA THR A 72 -18.08 -36.39 -9.31
C THR A 72 -19.28 -35.68 -9.93
N ILE A 73 -19.47 -34.40 -9.60
CA ILE A 73 -20.09 -33.38 -10.45
C ILE A 73 -19.17 -32.16 -10.39
N LEU A 74 -18.70 -31.65 -11.53
CA LEU A 74 -17.75 -30.55 -11.58
C LEU A 74 -18.28 -29.46 -12.50
N GLU A 75 -18.57 -28.27 -12.00
CA GLU A 75 -18.37 -27.06 -12.79
C GLU A 75 -16.87 -26.71 -12.71
N ALA A 76 -16.27 -26.21 -13.80
CA ALA A 76 -14.88 -25.79 -13.73
C ALA A 76 -14.79 -24.43 -13.02
N ASP A 77 -14.15 -24.36 -11.85
CA ASP A 77 -13.83 -23.10 -11.19
C ASP A 77 -12.74 -22.37 -11.98
N GLY A 78 -12.96 -21.09 -12.27
CA GLY A 78 -12.09 -20.32 -13.14
C GLY A 78 -12.51 -18.86 -13.26
N HIS A 79 -11.58 -18.02 -13.69
CA HIS A 79 -11.86 -16.63 -14.03
C HIS A 79 -11.78 -16.42 -15.54
N LEU A 80 -12.85 -15.85 -16.11
CA LEU A 80 -12.89 -15.39 -17.49
C LEU A 80 -11.99 -14.16 -17.64
N LEU A 81 -10.96 -14.26 -18.48
CA LEU A 81 -10.02 -13.16 -18.73
C LEU A 81 -10.45 -12.28 -19.89
N GLY A 82 -11.19 -12.82 -20.87
CA GLY A 82 -11.68 -12.03 -22.00
C GLY A 82 -11.88 -12.83 -23.28
N LEU A 83 -12.24 -12.14 -24.36
CA LEU A 83 -12.38 -12.71 -25.71
C LEU A 83 -11.01 -13.02 -26.33
N TYR A 84 -10.96 -14.09 -27.11
CA TYR A 84 -9.80 -14.53 -27.86
C TYR A 84 -10.08 -14.45 -29.36
N ASP A 85 -9.30 -13.65 -30.08
CA ASP A 85 -9.39 -13.51 -31.54
C ASP A 85 -8.15 -14.10 -32.21
N ARG A 86 -8.34 -15.19 -32.97
CA ARG A 86 -7.25 -15.92 -33.61
C ARG A 86 -6.60 -15.13 -34.75
N GLU A 87 -7.36 -14.33 -35.50
CA GLU A 87 -6.83 -13.52 -36.61
C GLU A 87 -5.97 -12.37 -36.08
N VAL A 88 -6.39 -11.76 -34.97
CA VAL A 88 -5.57 -10.75 -34.26
C VAL A 88 -4.29 -11.39 -33.73
N VAL A 89 -4.35 -12.60 -33.17
CA VAL A 89 -3.16 -13.29 -32.63
C VAL A 89 -2.18 -13.70 -33.74
N GLU A 90 -2.65 -14.25 -34.85
CA GLU A 90 -1.78 -14.61 -35.98
C GLU A 90 -1.24 -13.37 -36.70
N GLY A 91 -2.06 -12.33 -36.90
CA GLY A 91 -1.61 -11.03 -37.44
C GLY A 91 -0.52 -10.37 -36.59
N ILE A 92 -0.60 -10.49 -35.27
CA ILE A 92 0.45 -10.03 -34.34
C ILE A 92 1.72 -10.89 -34.44
N LYS A 93 1.61 -12.21 -34.60
CA LYS A 93 2.76 -13.11 -34.79
C LYS A 93 3.50 -12.82 -36.09
N ASP A 94 2.77 -12.60 -37.18
CA ASP A 94 3.35 -12.27 -38.47
C ASP A 94 4.01 -10.88 -38.46
N ALA A 95 3.33 -9.87 -37.90
CA ALA A 95 3.92 -8.54 -37.72
C ALA A 95 5.19 -8.57 -36.85
N LYS A 96 5.25 -9.42 -35.83
CA LYS A 96 6.42 -9.60 -34.95
C LYS A 96 7.56 -10.34 -35.64
N LYS A 97 7.25 -11.32 -36.50
CA LYS A 97 8.24 -12.01 -37.34
C LYS A 97 8.87 -11.00 -38.31
N GLU A 98 8.05 -10.21 -39.00
CA GLU A 98 8.50 -9.14 -39.89
C GLU A 98 9.35 -8.09 -39.16
N LEU A 99 8.94 -7.65 -37.97
CA LEU A 99 9.68 -6.68 -37.15
C LEU A 99 11.06 -7.21 -36.69
N ARG A 100 11.16 -8.52 -36.43
CA ARG A 100 12.41 -9.17 -36.03
C ARG A 100 13.36 -9.39 -37.20
N THR A 101 12.84 -9.59 -38.41
CA THR A 101 13.64 -9.82 -39.61
C THR A 101 13.96 -8.55 -40.39
N ALA A 102 13.32 -7.42 -40.07
CA ALA A 102 13.57 -6.13 -40.72
C ALA A 102 14.94 -5.55 -40.32
N THR A 103 15.82 -5.37 -41.32
CA THR A 103 17.19 -4.86 -41.16
C THR A 103 17.32 -3.36 -41.41
N ASP A 104 16.41 -2.76 -42.19
CA ASP A 104 16.37 -1.33 -42.48
C ASP A 104 15.39 -0.58 -41.53
N PRO A 105 15.80 0.54 -40.91
CA PRO A 105 14.97 1.34 -39.99
C PRO A 105 13.60 1.74 -40.58
N THR A 106 13.51 2.01 -41.88
CA THR A 106 12.26 2.43 -42.55
C THR A 106 11.25 1.28 -42.62
N ALA A 107 11.73 0.06 -42.88
CA ALA A 107 10.92 -1.16 -42.87
C ALA A 107 10.50 -1.52 -41.44
N LYS A 108 11.40 -1.32 -40.46
CA LYS A 108 11.13 -1.55 -39.03
C LYS A 108 10.04 -0.63 -38.51
N GLU A 109 10.02 0.63 -38.93
CA GLU A 109 9.02 1.62 -38.54
C GLU A 109 7.65 1.35 -39.19
N LYS A 110 7.63 0.89 -40.45
CA LYS A 110 6.41 0.46 -41.15
C LYS A 110 5.80 -0.81 -40.52
N SER A 111 6.63 -1.80 -40.16
CA SER A 111 6.20 -2.99 -39.41
C SER A 111 5.79 -2.66 -37.97
N LYS A 112 6.41 -1.66 -37.33
CA LYS A 112 5.97 -1.13 -36.03
C LYS A 112 4.56 -0.56 -36.16
N LYS A 113 4.32 0.30 -37.16
CA LYS A 113 3.01 0.91 -37.43
C LYS A 113 1.93 -0.15 -37.66
N LYS A 114 2.22 -1.16 -38.47
CA LYS A 114 1.36 -2.32 -38.73
C LYS A 114 1.07 -3.11 -37.44
N PHE A 115 2.07 -3.34 -36.58
CA PHE A 115 1.90 -3.94 -35.25
C PHE A 115 1.04 -3.10 -34.28
N TYR A 116 1.03 -1.76 -34.42
CA TYR A 116 0.12 -0.88 -33.68
C TYR A 116 -1.29 -0.85 -34.27
N GLU A 117 -1.45 -0.98 -35.59
CA GLU A 117 -2.75 -1.01 -36.28
C GLU A 117 -3.56 -2.27 -35.95
N TRP A 118 -2.93 -3.44 -35.83
CA TRP A 118 -3.60 -4.70 -35.44
C TRP A 118 -3.97 -4.77 -33.95
N SER A 119 -3.57 -3.79 -33.14
CA SER A 119 -3.71 -3.84 -31.67
C SER A 119 -4.11 -2.48 -31.10
N PRO A 120 -5.38 -2.04 -31.28
CA PRO A 120 -5.88 -0.82 -30.65
C PRO A 120 -6.05 -0.98 -29.13
N ASP A 121 -6.35 -2.18 -28.66
CA ASP A 121 -6.58 -2.46 -27.24
C ASP A 121 -5.32 -2.96 -26.52
N THR A 122 -4.91 -2.18 -25.52
CA THR A 122 -3.77 -2.45 -24.62
C THR A 122 -3.91 -3.75 -23.82
N TYR A 123 -5.14 -4.27 -23.70
CA TYR A 123 -5.49 -5.44 -22.87
C TYR A 123 -4.92 -6.76 -23.43
N ILE A 124 -5.01 -6.97 -24.75
CA ILE A 124 -4.54 -8.20 -25.42
C ILE A 124 -3.00 -8.24 -25.48
N ARG A 125 -2.32 -7.08 -25.50
CA ARG A 125 -0.85 -6.97 -25.48
C ARG A 125 -0.22 -7.56 -24.23
N THR A 126 -0.87 -7.41 -23.09
CA THR A 126 -0.35 -7.80 -21.77
C THR A 126 -0.50 -9.30 -21.53
N ILE A 127 -1.61 -9.87 -21.99
CA ILE A 127 -1.97 -11.28 -21.76
C ILE A 127 -1.13 -12.25 -22.61
N LEU A 128 -0.81 -11.89 -23.85
CA LEU A 128 -0.14 -12.82 -24.77
C LEU A 128 1.40 -12.79 -24.74
N TYR A 129 2.04 -11.73 -24.22
CA TYR A 129 3.48 -11.50 -24.45
C TYR A 129 4.33 -10.99 -23.28
N GLY A 130 3.84 -10.94 -22.04
CA GLY A 130 4.73 -10.72 -20.89
C GLY A 130 5.43 -12.01 -20.44
N ASN A 131 6.66 -11.89 -19.93
CA ASN A 131 7.31 -12.94 -19.14
C ASN A 131 6.35 -13.36 -17.99
N GLN A 132 6.20 -14.64 -17.64
CA GLN A 132 5.18 -15.06 -16.65
C GLN A 132 5.22 -14.23 -15.35
N GLU A 133 6.40 -13.85 -14.88
CA GLU A 133 6.58 -12.96 -13.71
C GLU A 133 6.19 -11.49 -13.98
N ARG A 134 6.38 -11.00 -15.21
CA ARG A 134 6.04 -9.64 -15.62
C ARG A 134 4.54 -9.50 -15.94
N ILE A 135 3.88 -10.56 -16.39
CA ILE A 135 2.42 -10.67 -16.48
C ILE A 135 1.81 -10.75 -15.09
N LEU A 136 2.38 -11.54 -14.17
CA LEU A 136 1.95 -11.54 -12.78
C LEU A 136 2.14 -10.14 -12.17
N GLY A 137 3.27 -9.48 -12.43
CA GLY A 137 3.54 -8.12 -11.99
C GLY A 137 2.61 -7.05 -12.60
N LEU A 138 2.24 -7.18 -13.88
CA LEU A 138 1.34 -6.24 -14.57
C LEU A 138 -0.15 -6.54 -14.33
N LEU A 139 -0.57 -7.79 -14.15
CA LEU A 139 -1.92 -8.15 -13.71
C LEU A 139 -2.11 -7.86 -12.21
N VAL A 140 -1.08 -8.00 -11.39
CA VAL A 140 -1.07 -7.46 -10.02
C VAL A 140 -1.11 -5.94 -10.08
N GLN A 141 -0.33 -5.25 -10.93
CA GLN A 141 -0.45 -3.79 -11.09
C GLN A 141 -1.80 -3.34 -11.66
N ALA A 142 -2.44 -4.13 -12.54
CA ALA A 142 -3.74 -3.80 -13.12
C ALA A 142 -4.93 -4.18 -12.21
N ASN A 143 -4.77 -5.15 -11.30
CA ASN A 143 -5.73 -5.43 -10.22
C ASN A 143 -5.46 -4.64 -8.93
N MET A 144 -4.31 -3.95 -8.83
CA MET A 144 -4.05 -2.97 -7.78
C MET A 144 -4.69 -1.64 -8.17
N THR A 145 -6.00 -1.62 -8.41
CA THR A 145 -6.70 -0.34 -8.33
C THR A 145 -6.67 0.08 -6.88
N LEU A 146 -5.92 1.14 -6.56
CA LEU A 146 -6.04 1.81 -5.26
C LEU A 146 -7.45 2.40 -5.08
N GLN A 147 -8.26 2.41 -6.13
CA GLN A 147 -9.70 2.67 -6.07
C GLN A 147 -10.42 1.51 -5.37
N LYS A 148 -10.91 1.79 -4.16
CA LYS A 148 -11.72 0.90 -3.34
C LYS A 148 -13.04 1.57 -3.00
N LEU A 149 -14.10 0.77 -2.84
CA LEU A 149 -15.41 1.26 -2.47
C LEU A 149 -15.29 1.99 -1.13
N SER A 150 -15.83 3.20 -1.04
CA SER A 150 -15.73 4.03 0.16
C SER A 150 -17.07 4.13 0.87
N ILE A 151 -17.00 4.48 2.16
CA ILE A 151 -18.16 4.66 3.05
C ILE A 151 -19.22 5.59 2.47
N ASP A 152 -18.83 6.58 1.65
CA ASP A 152 -19.74 7.54 1.03
C ASP A 152 -20.48 7.01 -0.21
N LYS A 153 -20.27 5.75 -0.58
CA LYS A 153 -20.90 5.09 -1.74
C LYS A 153 -21.96 4.07 -1.36
N VAL A 154 -22.25 3.91 -0.08
CA VAL A 154 -23.19 2.91 0.45
C VAL A 154 -24.19 3.57 1.39
N ASP A 155 -25.44 3.10 1.37
CA ASP A 155 -26.46 3.52 2.34
C ASP A 155 -26.18 2.89 3.72
N LEU A 156 -26.01 3.74 4.72
CA LEU A 156 -25.71 3.35 6.10
C LEU A 156 -26.95 3.35 6.99
N LYS A 157 -28.10 3.79 6.48
CA LYS A 157 -29.30 3.95 7.28
C LYS A 157 -29.71 2.65 7.95
N ASP A 158 -29.93 2.73 9.26
CA ASP A 158 -30.31 1.63 10.15
C ASP A 158 -29.28 0.47 10.21
N LYS A 159 -28.08 0.63 9.64
CA LYS A 159 -26.99 -0.35 9.68
C LYS A 159 -26.12 -0.18 10.92
N ARG A 160 -25.60 -1.30 11.43
CA ARG A 160 -24.51 -1.33 12.41
C ARG A 160 -23.18 -1.26 11.65
N VAL A 161 -22.44 -0.17 11.81
CA VAL A 161 -21.20 0.06 11.07
C VAL A 161 -20.01 -0.33 11.94
N LEU A 162 -19.30 -1.39 11.58
CA LEU A 162 -18.06 -1.80 12.25
C LEU A 162 -16.87 -1.10 11.58
N ILE A 163 -16.17 -0.25 12.32
CA ILE A 163 -15.05 0.54 11.81
C ILE A 163 -13.74 0.10 12.47
N ARG A 164 -12.76 -0.31 11.67
CA ARG A 164 -11.37 -0.36 12.13
C ARG A 164 -10.77 1.04 12.07
N VAL A 165 -10.33 1.54 13.20
CA VAL A 165 -9.65 2.83 13.33
C VAL A 165 -8.22 2.65 13.85
N ASP A 166 -7.35 3.60 13.54
CA ASP A 166 -5.99 3.64 14.09
C ASP A 166 -5.96 4.54 15.33
N PHE A 167 -6.24 3.99 16.51
CA PHE A 167 -6.10 4.70 17.80
C PHE A 167 -4.81 4.36 18.54
N ASN A 168 -3.74 4.03 17.81
CA ASN A 168 -2.43 3.80 18.42
C ASN A 168 -1.75 5.13 18.77
N VAL A 169 -2.25 5.82 19.80
CA VAL A 169 -1.79 7.13 20.25
C VAL A 169 -0.67 7.03 21.29
N PRO A 170 0.29 7.98 21.31
CA PRO A 170 1.28 8.05 22.37
C PRO A 170 0.59 8.41 23.70
N GLN A 171 0.99 7.71 24.76
CA GLN A 171 0.50 7.93 26.11
C GLN A 171 1.67 8.08 27.09
N LYS A 172 1.49 8.97 28.07
CA LYS A 172 2.37 9.12 29.22
C LYS A 172 1.51 9.02 30.48
N ASP A 173 1.81 8.05 31.35
CA ASP A 173 1.06 7.80 32.59
C ASP A 173 -0.46 7.64 32.38
N GLY A 174 -0.84 6.94 31.30
CA GLY A 174 -2.24 6.70 30.91
C GLY A 174 -2.96 7.91 30.29
N LYS A 175 -2.28 9.04 30.12
CA LYS A 175 -2.81 10.23 29.45
C LYS A 175 -2.30 10.32 28.02
N ILE A 176 -3.21 10.64 27.10
CA ILE A 176 -2.91 10.83 25.69
C ILE A 176 -2.09 12.12 25.54
N THR A 177 -0.91 12.03 24.92
CA THR A 177 -0.04 13.20 24.68
C THR A 177 -0.25 13.83 23.31
N ASN A 178 -0.77 13.06 22.34
CA ASN A 178 -1.16 13.53 21.02
C ASN A 178 -2.41 12.77 20.56
N ASN A 179 -3.51 13.49 20.31
CA ASN A 179 -4.81 12.94 19.91
C ASN A 179 -5.08 13.02 18.39
N GLN A 180 -4.07 13.34 17.57
CA GLN A 180 -4.20 13.52 16.11
C GLN A 180 -4.83 12.30 15.43
N ARG A 181 -4.43 11.09 15.83
CA ARG A 181 -4.98 9.84 15.29
C ARG A 181 -6.47 9.63 15.62
N ILE A 182 -6.92 10.10 16.79
CA ILE A 182 -8.33 10.05 17.18
C ILE A 182 -9.12 11.06 16.35
N THR A 183 -8.60 12.29 16.26
CA THR A 183 -9.19 13.37 15.46
C THR A 183 -9.33 13.00 13.99
N ALA A 184 -8.35 12.29 13.43
CA ALA A 184 -8.33 11.89 12.02
C ALA A 184 -9.43 10.86 11.67
N ALA A 185 -9.94 10.08 12.62
CA ALA A 185 -11.04 9.14 12.41
C ALA A 185 -12.45 9.79 12.52
N LEU A 186 -12.54 10.99 13.13
CA LEU A 186 -13.82 11.66 13.36
C LEU A 186 -14.66 11.87 12.09
N PRO A 187 -14.10 12.22 10.91
CA PRO A 187 -14.89 12.38 9.68
C PRO A 187 -15.68 11.12 9.33
N THR A 188 -15.06 9.93 9.40
CA THR A 188 -15.70 8.65 9.10
C THR A 188 -16.78 8.31 10.13
N ILE A 189 -16.47 8.53 11.41
CA ILE A 189 -17.41 8.26 12.52
C ILE A 189 -18.64 9.17 12.41
N LYS A 190 -18.44 10.48 12.24
CA LYS A 190 -19.51 11.46 12.13
C LYS A 190 -20.37 11.19 10.90
N TYR A 191 -19.75 10.91 9.75
CA TYR A 191 -20.49 10.58 8.54
C TYR A 191 -21.44 9.39 8.74
N ALA A 192 -20.96 8.30 9.35
CA ALA A 192 -21.82 7.16 9.62
C ALA A 192 -23.04 7.53 10.49
N LEU A 193 -22.82 8.31 11.56
CA LEU A 193 -23.90 8.78 12.45
C LEU A 193 -24.87 9.72 11.71
N ASP A 194 -24.35 10.69 10.98
CA ASP A 194 -25.14 11.71 10.27
C ASP A 194 -25.97 11.10 9.13
N HIS A 195 -25.55 9.95 8.59
CA HIS A 195 -26.26 9.19 7.56
C HIS A 195 -27.14 8.07 8.14
N GLY A 196 -27.51 8.18 9.41
CA GLY A 196 -28.54 7.34 10.03
C GLY A 196 -28.09 5.94 10.38
N ALA A 197 -26.80 5.70 10.58
CA ALA A 197 -26.33 4.41 11.11
C ALA A 197 -26.99 4.12 12.46
N LYS A 198 -27.52 2.90 12.60
CA LYS A 198 -28.09 2.41 13.86
C LYS A 198 -27.05 2.45 14.98
N SER A 199 -25.81 2.08 14.67
CA SER A 199 -24.69 2.23 15.61
C SER A 199 -23.36 2.25 14.89
N VAL A 200 -22.37 2.88 15.52
CA VAL A 200 -20.97 2.81 15.12
C VAL A 200 -20.19 2.00 16.17
N VAL A 201 -19.64 0.86 15.76
CA VAL A 201 -18.77 0.03 16.59
C VAL A 201 -17.33 0.22 16.13
N LEU A 202 -16.46 0.67 17.02
CA LEU A 202 -15.06 0.96 16.76
C LEU A 202 -14.18 -0.13 17.32
N MET A 203 -13.23 -0.60 16.51
CA MET A 203 -12.19 -1.52 16.96
C MET A 203 -10.80 -0.98 16.61
N SER A 204 -9.90 -0.98 17.59
CA SER A 204 -8.53 -0.48 17.42
C SER A 204 -7.51 -1.39 18.10
N HIS A 205 -6.23 -1.01 18.03
CA HIS A 205 -5.18 -1.53 18.89
C HIS A 205 -4.40 -0.37 19.50
N LEU A 206 -3.68 -0.65 20.58
CA LEU A 206 -2.75 0.29 21.20
C LEU A 206 -1.49 -0.46 21.63
N GLY A 207 -0.33 0.06 21.25
CA GLY A 207 0.97 -0.50 21.63
C GLY A 207 1.18 -1.95 21.20
N ARG A 208 1.97 -2.67 22.00
CA ARG A 208 2.35 -4.08 21.79
C ARG A 208 2.08 -4.90 23.05
N PRO A 209 0.81 -5.27 23.28
CA PRO A 209 0.44 -6.15 24.39
C PRO A 209 0.82 -7.64 24.16
N ASP A 210 1.23 -8.00 22.95
CA ASP A 210 1.69 -9.35 22.56
C ASP A 210 0.68 -10.47 22.89
N GLY A 211 -0.61 -10.24 22.68
CA GLY A 211 -1.67 -11.22 22.94
C GLY A 211 -2.07 -11.35 24.41
N ARG A 212 -1.76 -10.34 25.25
CA ARG A 212 -2.06 -10.35 26.69
C ARG A 212 -2.73 -9.06 27.15
N LYS A 213 -3.67 -9.17 28.09
CA LYS A 213 -4.29 -8.00 28.74
C LYS A 213 -3.24 -7.29 29.60
N GLN A 214 -2.93 -6.05 29.26
CA GLN A 214 -1.97 -5.22 29.99
C GLN A 214 -2.55 -3.82 30.20
N ALA A 215 -2.80 -3.43 31.45
CA ALA A 215 -3.51 -2.18 31.78
C ALA A 215 -2.94 -0.93 31.08
N LYS A 216 -1.62 -0.85 30.87
CA LYS A 216 -0.96 0.27 30.17
C LYS A 216 -1.35 0.43 28.69
N TYR A 217 -1.97 -0.58 28.08
CA TYR A 217 -2.39 -0.58 26.67
C TYR A 217 -3.92 -0.64 26.51
N THR A 218 -4.68 -0.30 27.56
CA THR A 218 -6.14 -0.19 27.45
C THR A 218 -6.54 0.99 26.57
N LEU A 219 -7.63 0.82 25.82
CA LEU A 219 -8.25 1.89 25.02
C LEU A 219 -9.21 2.77 25.82
N LYS A 220 -9.38 2.53 27.14
CA LYS A 220 -10.30 3.34 27.96
C LYS A 220 -10.02 4.86 27.91
N PRO A 221 -8.77 5.37 28.03
CA PRO A 221 -8.49 6.79 27.86
C PRO A 221 -8.87 7.34 26.48
N VAL A 222 -8.82 6.48 25.45
CA VAL A 222 -9.24 6.84 24.09
C VAL A 222 -10.76 6.99 24.01
N ALA A 223 -11.54 6.15 24.71
CA ALA A 223 -12.99 6.30 24.80
C ALA A 223 -13.37 7.66 25.41
N GLU A 224 -12.70 8.03 26.50
CA GLU A 224 -12.95 9.30 27.21
C GLU A 224 -12.61 10.52 26.35
N GLU A 225 -11.54 10.46 25.57
CA GLU A 225 -11.17 11.53 24.63
C GLU A 225 -12.14 11.60 23.43
N LEU A 226 -12.53 10.44 22.90
CA LEU A 226 -13.48 10.36 21.80
C LEU A 226 -14.87 10.92 22.20
N GLU A 227 -15.32 10.64 23.43
CA GLU A 227 -16.57 11.18 23.97
C GLU A 227 -16.57 12.72 24.00
N LYS A 228 -15.45 13.34 24.40
CA LYS A 228 -15.29 14.80 24.37
C LYS A 228 -15.31 15.35 22.94
N LEU A 229 -14.57 14.72 22.03
CA LEU A 229 -14.44 15.18 20.63
C LEU A 229 -15.74 15.02 19.82
N LEU A 230 -16.55 14.00 20.14
CA LEU A 230 -17.85 13.78 19.52
C LEU A 230 -18.98 14.55 20.22
N ASN A 231 -18.76 15.04 21.44
CA ASN A 231 -19.81 15.56 22.31
C ASN A 231 -21.00 14.59 22.41
N LYS A 232 -20.70 13.30 22.53
CA LYS A 232 -21.66 12.19 22.55
C LYS A 232 -21.09 11.05 23.36
N LYS A 233 -21.93 10.42 24.19
CA LYS A 233 -21.56 9.26 25.01
C LYS A 233 -20.90 8.15 24.18
N VAL A 234 -19.75 7.66 24.62
CA VAL A 234 -19.06 6.50 24.03
C VAL A 234 -19.13 5.33 25.00
N ILE A 235 -19.75 4.24 24.56
CA ILE A 235 -19.85 3.01 25.35
C ILE A 235 -18.54 2.24 25.19
N PHE A 236 -17.75 2.14 26.26
CA PHE A 236 -16.53 1.34 26.27
C PHE A 236 -16.82 -0.08 26.78
N LEU A 237 -16.40 -1.10 26.02
CA LEU A 237 -16.51 -2.50 26.41
C LEU A 237 -15.14 -3.04 26.83
N ASN A 238 -15.09 -3.83 27.91
CA ASN A 238 -13.84 -4.32 28.50
C ASN A 238 -13.18 -5.49 27.73
N ASP A 239 -13.78 -5.88 26.62
CA ASP A 239 -13.24 -6.88 25.70
C ASP A 239 -13.65 -6.52 24.26
N SER A 240 -13.10 -7.22 23.27
CA SER A 240 -13.37 -7.02 21.86
C SER A 240 -14.17 -8.12 21.20
N VAL A 241 -14.38 -9.24 21.90
CA VAL A 241 -15.12 -10.42 21.43
C VAL A 241 -15.78 -11.10 22.63
N GLY A 242 -16.66 -12.06 22.37
CA GLY A 242 -17.32 -12.86 23.39
C GLY A 242 -18.78 -12.48 23.63
N PRO A 243 -19.53 -13.30 24.39
CA PRO A 243 -21.00 -13.25 24.43
C PRO A 243 -21.54 -11.90 24.93
N ASP A 244 -20.92 -11.31 25.95
CA ASP A 244 -21.36 -10.02 26.50
C ASP A 244 -21.14 -8.87 25.52
N VAL A 245 -20.02 -8.87 24.80
CA VAL A 245 -19.67 -7.85 23.79
C VAL A 245 -20.56 -7.99 22.55
N GLU A 246 -20.80 -9.23 22.11
CA GLU A 246 -21.72 -9.55 21.01
C GLU A 246 -23.15 -9.12 21.35
N ALA A 247 -23.64 -9.40 22.57
CA ALA A 247 -24.95 -8.99 23.02
C ALA A 247 -25.10 -7.45 23.07
N ALA A 248 -24.09 -6.74 23.59
CA ALA A 248 -24.08 -5.28 23.67
C ALA A 248 -24.12 -4.60 22.29
N THR A 249 -23.61 -5.26 21.25
CA THR A 249 -23.52 -4.73 19.88
C THR A 249 -24.61 -5.28 18.94
N ALA A 250 -25.41 -6.26 19.38
CA ALA A 250 -26.45 -6.88 18.56
C ALA A 250 -27.60 -5.91 18.23
N ASN A 251 -28.07 -5.15 19.23
CA ASN A 251 -29.19 -4.23 19.08
C ASN A 251 -29.08 -3.00 20.00
N PRO A 252 -28.04 -2.16 19.83
CA PRO A 252 -27.88 -0.94 20.62
C PRO A 252 -28.92 0.11 20.24
N GLU A 253 -29.07 1.14 21.10
CA GLU A 253 -29.89 2.31 20.80
C GLU A 253 -29.42 3.01 19.52
N HIS A 254 -30.35 3.59 18.77
CA HIS A 254 -30.03 4.26 17.50
C HIS A 254 -29.03 5.41 17.72
N GLY A 255 -27.97 5.44 16.92
CA GLY A 255 -26.91 6.45 16.98
C GLY A 255 -25.92 6.22 18.12
N SER A 256 -25.85 5.00 18.67
CA SER A 256 -24.85 4.60 19.67
C SER A 256 -23.44 4.58 19.07
N VAL A 257 -22.46 4.99 19.87
CA VAL A 257 -21.03 4.83 19.57
C VAL A 257 -20.42 3.90 20.61
N ILE A 258 -19.83 2.81 20.14
CA ILE A 258 -19.27 1.76 20.99
C ILE A 258 -17.79 1.60 20.65
N LEU A 259 -16.90 1.64 21.64
CA LEU A 259 -15.48 1.33 21.48
C LEU A 259 -15.17 0.00 22.17
N LEU A 260 -14.67 -0.96 21.38
CA LEU A 260 -14.16 -2.24 21.87
C LEU A 260 -12.79 -2.06 22.52
N GLU A 261 -12.43 -2.97 23.44
CA GLU A 261 -11.08 -3.01 24.00
C GLU A 261 -10.03 -3.41 22.93
N ASN A 262 -8.77 -3.20 23.25
CA ASN A 262 -7.61 -3.43 22.40
C ASN A 262 -7.58 -4.84 21.78
N LEU A 263 -7.70 -4.91 20.44
CA LEU A 263 -7.72 -6.20 19.73
C LEU A 263 -6.46 -7.04 19.95
N ARG A 264 -5.29 -6.41 20.17
CA ARG A 264 -4.03 -7.13 20.39
C ARG A 264 -3.93 -7.77 21.78
N TYR A 265 -4.94 -7.62 22.64
CA TYR A 265 -5.08 -8.48 23.81
C TYR A 265 -5.38 -9.93 23.44
N HIS A 266 -5.86 -10.17 22.21
CA HIS A 266 -6.11 -11.51 21.68
C HIS A 266 -4.98 -11.92 20.75
N LEU A 267 -4.40 -13.10 21.01
CA LEU A 267 -3.34 -13.70 20.18
C LEU A 267 -3.79 -13.83 18.71
N ALA A 268 -5.08 -14.11 18.51
CA ALA A 268 -5.73 -14.29 17.21
C ALA A 268 -5.75 -13.03 16.33
N GLU A 269 -5.50 -11.82 16.86
CA GLU A 269 -5.41 -10.60 16.06
C GLU A 269 -4.16 -10.61 15.17
N GLU A 270 -2.98 -10.85 15.75
CA GLU A 270 -1.69 -10.87 15.04
C GLU A 270 -1.27 -12.30 14.62
N GLY A 271 -2.00 -13.32 15.10
CA GLY A 271 -1.69 -14.74 14.93
C GLY A 271 -0.52 -15.24 15.76
N LYS A 272 0.13 -14.36 16.53
CA LYS A 272 1.31 -14.65 17.35
C LYS A 272 1.45 -13.64 18.49
N GLY A 273 2.24 -13.99 19.49
CA GLY A 273 2.40 -13.19 20.70
C GLY A 273 3.38 -13.86 21.66
N VAL A 274 3.25 -13.53 22.94
CA VAL A 274 4.18 -13.97 23.99
C VAL A 274 3.39 -14.43 25.21
N ASN A 275 3.73 -15.61 25.76
CA ASN A 275 3.09 -16.13 26.97
C ASN A 275 3.64 -15.44 28.24
N GLU A 276 3.12 -15.81 29.42
CA GLU A 276 3.57 -15.25 30.70
C GLU A 276 5.07 -15.46 30.97
N ALA A 277 5.64 -16.57 30.49
CA ALA A 277 7.05 -16.90 30.61
C ALA A 277 7.97 -16.15 29.62
N GLY A 278 7.42 -15.34 28.71
CA GLY A 278 8.21 -14.62 27.71
C GLY A 278 8.48 -15.40 26.42
N GLU A 279 7.83 -16.55 26.23
CA GLU A 279 8.03 -17.43 25.08
C GLU A 279 7.07 -17.08 23.93
N LYS A 280 7.55 -17.21 22.70
CA LYS A 280 6.75 -16.95 21.50
C LYS A 280 5.66 -18.01 21.33
N VAL A 281 4.41 -17.58 21.26
CA VAL A 281 3.24 -18.44 21.00
C VAL A 281 2.55 -18.02 19.71
N LYS A 282 1.86 -18.97 19.07
CA LYS A 282 1.07 -18.76 17.85
C LYS A 282 -0.37 -19.19 18.11
N ALA A 283 -1.33 -18.44 17.58
CA ALA A 283 -2.72 -18.84 17.62
C ALA A 283 -2.97 -20.00 16.65
N SER A 284 -3.84 -20.92 17.04
CA SER A 284 -4.33 -21.97 16.14
C SER A 284 -5.19 -21.35 15.03
N LYS A 285 -5.39 -22.09 13.94
CA LYS A 285 -6.24 -21.64 12.84
C LYS A 285 -7.69 -21.47 13.32
N GLU A 286 -8.16 -22.39 14.14
CA GLU A 286 -9.51 -22.41 14.73
C GLU A 286 -9.72 -21.21 15.66
N GLU A 287 -8.72 -20.83 16.47
CA GLU A 287 -8.78 -19.64 17.32
C GLU A 287 -8.88 -18.35 16.48
N ILE A 288 -8.13 -18.28 15.39
CA ILE A 288 -8.18 -17.15 14.44
C ILE A 288 -9.56 -17.06 13.78
N GLU A 289 -10.11 -18.19 13.31
CA GLU A 289 -11.43 -18.25 12.69
C GLU A 289 -12.55 -17.87 13.67
N ALA A 290 -12.52 -18.40 14.90
CA ALA A 290 -13.49 -18.06 15.94
C ALA A 290 -13.44 -16.56 16.30
N PHE A 291 -12.23 -15.99 16.43
CA PHE A 291 -12.05 -14.57 16.70
C PHE A 291 -12.62 -13.69 15.56
N ARG A 292 -12.31 -14.04 14.31
CA ARG A 292 -12.83 -13.37 13.11
C ARG A 292 -14.35 -13.43 13.01
N ALA A 293 -14.93 -14.60 13.29
CA ALA A 293 -16.38 -14.78 13.32
C ALA A 293 -17.03 -13.91 14.40
N SER A 294 -16.44 -13.82 15.59
CA SER A 294 -16.93 -12.95 16.66
C SER A 294 -16.86 -11.47 16.28
N LEU A 295 -15.73 -11.00 15.73
CA LEU A 295 -15.60 -9.63 15.23
C LEU A 295 -16.68 -9.27 14.19
N SER A 296 -16.99 -10.20 13.29
CA SER A 296 -17.97 -10.00 12.23
C SER A 296 -19.39 -9.80 12.76
N LYS A 297 -19.72 -10.29 13.97
CA LYS A 297 -21.06 -10.12 14.56
C LYS A 297 -21.36 -8.68 15.02
N HIS A 298 -20.32 -7.83 15.14
CA HIS A 298 -20.46 -6.47 15.65
C HIS A 298 -21.04 -5.47 14.63
N GLY A 299 -21.21 -5.86 13.37
CA GLY A 299 -21.71 -4.97 12.33
C GLY A 299 -22.51 -5.69 11.25
N ASP A 300 -23.07 -4.89 10.37
CA ASP A 300 -23.70 -5.31 9.11
C ASP A 300 -22.84 -4.88 7.91
N VAL A 301 -22.02 -3.84 8.08
CA VAL A 301 -21.02 -3.36 7.10
C VAL A 301 -19.68 -3.15 7.79
N TYR A 302 -18.59 -3.38 7.05
CA TYR A 302 -17.22 -3.17 7.55
C TYR A 302 -16.58 -1.96 6.89
N VAL A 303 -15.93 -1.12 7.69
CA VAL A 303 -15.16 0.04 7.22
C VAL A 303 -13.74 -0.07 7.76
N ASN A 304 -12.75 -0.08 6.87
CA ASN A 304 -11.35 0.06 7.24
C ASN A 304 -10.93 1.53 7.11
N ASP A 305 -10.57 2.15 8.22
CA ASP A 305 -10.03 3.51 8.26
C ASP A 305 -8.62 3.54 8.92
N ALA A 306 -7.95 2.39 8.98
CA ALA A 306 -6.67 2.19 9.65
C ALA A 306 -5.55 1.85 8.66
N PHE A 307 -5.19 2.81 7.79
CA PHE A 307 -4.16 2.62 6.76
C PHE A 307 -2.81 2.16 7.32
N GLY A 308 -2.41 2.69 8.49
CA GLY A 308 -1.16 2.32 9.16
C GLY A 308 -1.02 0.83 9.47
N THR A 309 -2.13 0.09 9.52
CA THR A 309 -2.13 -1.37 9.72
C THR A 309 -2.43 -2.18 8.46
N ALA A 310 -2.73 -1.54 7.34
CA ALA A 310 -3.22 -2.22 6.13
C ALA A 310 -2.16 -3.11 5.45
N HIS A 311 -0.86 -2.91 5.73
CA HIS A 311 0.23 -3.80 5.30
C HIS A 311 0.24 -5.17 6.01
N ARG A 312 -0.61 -5.36 7.03
CA ARG A 312 -0.62 -6.58 7.84
C ARG A 312 -1.85 -7.42 7.56
N ALA A 313 -1.65 -8.73 7.39
CA ALA A 313 -2.74 -9.70 7.28
C ALA A 313 -3.34 -10.09 8.65
N HIS A 314 -3.58 -9.10 9.51
CA HIS A 314 -4.18 -9.31 10.83
C HIS A 314 -5.68 -9.62 10.72
N SER A 315 -6.25 -10.28 11.72
CA SER A 315 -7.66 -10.71 11.69
C SER A 315 -8.62 -9.55 11.47
N SER A 316 -8.40 -8.41 12.11
CA SER A 316 -9.22 -7.22 11.89
C SER A 316 -9.05 -6.53 10.54
N MET A 317 -7.98 -6.85 9.77
CA MET A 317 -7.73 -6.28 8.44
C MET A 317 -8.37 -7.11 7.33
N VAL A 318 -8.26 -8.44 7.43
CA VAL A 318 -8.61 -9.37 6.33
C VAL A 318 -9.69 -10.38 6.70
N GLY A 319 -10.05 -10.47 7.98
CA GLY A 319 -10.85 -11.55 8.53
C GLY A 319 -12.28 -11.20 8.92
N VAL A 320 -12.69 -9.93 8.80
CA VAL A 320 -14.09 -9.54 9.02
C VAL A 320 -14.91 -9.98 7.81
N ASN A 321 -15.85 -10.89 8.03
CA ASN A 321 -16.71 -11.45 6.99
C ASN A 321 -18.05 -10.71 6.89
N LEU A 322 -17.98 -9.42 6.56
CA LEU A 322 -19.13 -8.55 6.29
C LEU A 322 -18.97 -7.96 4.90
N GLU A 323 -20.07 -7.77 4.17
CA GLU A 323 -20.07 -7.09 2.87
C GLU A 323 -21.14 -5.97 2.86
N PRO A 324 -20.85 -4.81 2.23
CA PRO A 324 -19.57 -4.47 1.60
C PRO A 324 -18.47 -4.12 2.60
N LYS A 325 -17.21 -4.25 2.17
CA LYS A 325 -16.00 -3.84 2.89
C LYS A 325 -15.47 -2.53 2.32
N LEU A 326 -15.57 -1.47 3.10
CA LEU A 326 -15.42 -0.10 2.65
C LEU A 326 -14.12 0.52 3.18
N SER A 327 -13.60 1.49 2.44
CA SER A 327 -12.61 2.43 2.96
C SER A 327 -13.31 3.58 3.70
N GLY A 328 -12.83 3.91 4.90
CA GLY A 328 -13.16 5.18 5.54
C GLY A 328 -12.45 6.35 4.86
N PHE A 329 -12.71 7.59 5.28
CA PHE A 329 -12.17 8.77 4.61
C PHE A 329 -10.66 8.93 4.75
N LEU A 330 -10.07 8.51 5.88
CA LEU A 330 -8.62 8.56 6.06
C LEU A 330 -7.96 7.59 5.10
N LEU A 331 -8.40 6.33 5.10
CA LEU A 331 -7.85 5.33 4.17
C LEU A 331 -8.08 5.73 2.71
N LYS A 332 -9.28 6.19 2.36
CA LYS A 332 -9.59 6.69 1.01
C LYS A 332 -8.63 7.81 0.59
N LYS A 333 -8.40 8.79 1.46
CA LYS A 333 -7.46 9.90 1.18
C LYS A 333 -6.05 9.37 0.92
N GLU A 334 -5.55 8.45 1.73
CA GLU A 334 -4.25 7.82 1.52
C GLU A 334 -4.17 7.17 0.12
N LEU A 335 -5.15 6.34 -0.21
CA LEU A 335 -5.23 5.65 -1.51
C LEU A 335 -5.31 6.64 -2.69
N ASP A 336 -6.14 7.68 -2.58
CA ASP A 336 -6.30 8.71 -3.62
C ASP A 336 -4.98 9.44 -3.91
N TYR A 337 -4.21 9.81 -2.89
CA TYR A 337 -2.93 10.49 -3.07
C TYR A 337 -1.86 9.55 -3.61
N PHE A 338 -1.77 8.32 -3.11
CA PHE A 338 -0.82 7.34 -3.64
C PHE A 338 -1.16 6.93 -5.08
N ALA A 339 -2.44 6.83 -5.46
CA ALA A 339 -2.86 6.57 -6.83
C ALA A 339 -2.39 7.69 -7.78
N LYS A 340 -2.62 8.95 -7.39
CA LYS A 340 -2.13 10.11 -8.16
C LYS A 340 -0.63 10.08 -8.37
N ALA A 341 0.16 9.66 -7.39
CA ALA A 341 1.62 9.62 -7.52
C ALA A 341 2.15 8.35 -8.22
N LEU A 342 1.50 7.19 -8.04
CA LEU A 342 2.03 5.90 -8.47
C LEU A 342 1.45 5.39 -9.79
N GLU A 343 0.25 5.83 -10.17
CA GLU A 343 -0.43 5.38 -11.39
C GLU A 343 -0.38 6.44 -12.49
N THR A 344 -0.78 7.69 -12.18
CA THR A 344 -0.91 8.78 -13.17
C THR A 344 -0.26 10.11 -12.71
N PRO A 345 1.05 10.12 -12.36
CA PRO A 345 1.69 11.32 -11.83
C PRO A 345 1.84 12.44 -12.87
N ASN A 346 1.58 13.67 -12.43
CA ASN A 346 1.99 14.85 -13.18
C ASN A 346 3.51 14.99 -13.13
N ARG A 347 4.15 15.12 -14.30
CA ARG A 347 5.61 15.15 -14.43
C ARG A 347 6.15 16.59 -14.53
N PRO A 348 7.38 16.88 -14.05
CA PRO A 348 8.35 15.94 -13.46
C PRO A 348 7.93 15.37 -12.10
N PHE A 349 8.05 14.05 -11.96
CA PHE A 349 7.85 13.32 -10.71
C PHE A 349 9.18 13.14 -10.00
N LEU A 350 9.31 13.76 -8.83
CA LEU A 350 10.49 13.71 -7.96
C LEU A 350 10.26 12.78 -6.77
N ALA A 351 11.21 11.87 -6.52
CA ALA A 351 11.35 11.23 -5.21
C ALA A 351 12.47 11.91 -4.41
N ILE A 352 12.21 12.19 -3.14
CA ILE A 352 13.22 12.69 -2.18
C ILE A 352 13.40 11.61 -1.13
N LEU A 353 14.61 11.04 -1.04
CA LEU A 353 14.93 9.96 -0.13
C LEU A 353 16.05 10.39 0.80
N GLY A 354 15.88 10.15 2.10
CA GLY A 354 16.91 10.41 3.10
C GLY A 354 16.85 9.42 4.27
N GLY A 355 17.61 9.68 5.33
CA GLY A 355 17.75 8.79 6.49
C GLY A 355 19.12 8.11 6.58
N ALA A 356 19.26 7.16 7.50
CA ALA A 356 20.56 6.66 7.95
C ALA A 356 21.21 5.59 7.06
N LYS A 357 20.43 4.62 6.55
CA LYS A 357 20.94 3.41 5.88
C LYS A 357 20.36 3.22 4.49
N VAL A 358 21.17 2.67 3.58
CA VAL A 358 20.76 2.36 2.20
C VAL A 358 20.00 1.05 2.15
N ALA A 359 20.44 0.04 2.91
CA ALA A 359 19.90 -1.32 2.96
C ALA A 359 18.39 -1.33 3.20
N ASP A 360 17.92 -0.49 4.13
CA ASP A 360 16.51 -0.37 4.50
C ASP A 360 15.65 0.23 3.37
N LYS A 361 16.26 0.83 2.35
CA LYS A 361 15.57 1.53 1.24
C LYS A 361 15.85 0.96 -0.14
N ILE A 362 16.58 -0.16 -0.25
CA ILE A 362 16.94 -0.74 -1.55
C ILE A 362 15.68 -1.03 -2.37
N GLN A 363 14.69 -1.69 -1.77
CA GLN A 363 13.45 -2.06 -2.47
C GLN A 363 12.65 -0.81 -2.88
N LEU A 364 12.60 0.19 -2.00
CA LEU A 364 11.94 1.47 -2.27
C LEU A 364 12.58 2.18 -3.47
N ILE A 365 13.92 2.33 -3.47
CA ILE A 365 14.66 2.94 -4.57
C ILE A 365 14.40 2.16 -5.86
N LYS A 366 14.55 0.83 -5.83
CA LYS A 366 14.34 -0.02 -7.01
C LYS A 366 12.95 0.17 -7.62
N ASN A 367 11.90 0.25 -6.81
CA ASN A 367 10.54 0.43 -7.31
C ASN A 367 10.29 1.86 -7.81
N LEU A 368 10.81 2.88 -7.12
CA LEU A 368 10.63 4.28 -7.52
C LEU A 368 11.39 4.62 -8.80
N LEU A 369 12.56 4.02 -9.05
CA LEU A 369 13.31 4.21 -10.30
C LEU A 369 12.53 3.79 -11.56
N ASP A 370 11.50 2.97 -11.43
CA ASP A 370 10.62 2.61 -12.55
C ASP A 370 9.50 3.66 -12.79
N LYS A 371 9.38 4.69 -11.93
CA LYS A 371 8.25 5.63 -11.92
C LYS A 371 8.67 7.10 -12.01
N VAL A 372 9.71 7.50 -11.29
CA VAL A 372 10.13 8.91 -11.15
C VAL A 372 10.92 9.40 -12.35
N ASP A 373 10.97 10.72 -12.55
CA ASP A 373 11.89 11.37 -13.49
C ASP A 373 13.20 11.75 -12.80
N GLU A 374 13.11 12.11 -11.52
CA GLU A 374 14.25 12.60 -10.73
C GLU A 374 14.23 12.00 -9.31
N MET A 375 15.41 11.81 -8.72
CA MET A 375 15.56 11.28 -7.38
C MET A 375 16.65 12.02 -6.61
N ILE A 376 16.29 12.65 -5.49
CA ILE A 376 17.24 13.17 -4.51
C ILE A 376 17.56 12.06 -3.51
N ILE A 377 18.84 11.87 -3.21
CA ILE A 377 19.32 10.97 -2.14
C ILE A 377 20.16 11.80 -1.16
N GLY A 378 19.62 12.09 0.03
CA GLY A 378 20.26 12.86 1.11
C GLY A 378 20.45 12.05 2.39
N GLY A 379 20.70 12.73 3.51
CA GLY A 379 20.89 12.09 4.82
C GLY A 379 22.15 11.23 4.93
N GLY A 380 22.23 10.44 6.00
CA GLY A 380 23.36 9.53 6.27
C GLY A 380 23.62 8.51 5.15
N MET A 381 22.57 8.07 4.46
CA MET A 381 22.69 7.12 3.36
C MET A 381 23.47 7.68 2.15
N ALA A 382 23.49 9.00 1.96
CA ALA A 382 24.22 9.63 0.86
C ALA A 382 25.74 9.42 0.94
N TYR A 383 26.31 9.32 2.15
CA TYR A 383 27.75 9.07 2.34
C TYR A 383 28.19 7.72 1.76
N THR A 384 27.31 6.72 1.80
CA THR A 384 27.57 5.41 1.18
C THR A 384 27.63 5.53 -0.35
N PHE A 385 26.73 6.31 -0.96
CA PHE A 385 26.76 6.59 -2.40
C PHE A 385 28.03 7.34 -2.81
N LEU A 386 28.36 8.42 -2.10
CA LEU A 386 29.51 9.27 -2.41
C LEU A 386 30.84 8.53 -2.26
N LYS A 387 30.99 7.70 -1.22
CA LYS A 387 32.19 6.87 -1.04
C LYS A 387 32.36 5.86 -2.18
N VAL A 388 31.28 5.20 -2.59
CA VAL A 388 31.33 4.15 -3.63
C VAL A 388 31.50 4.71 -5.05
N LEU A 389 30.84 5.83 -5.36
CA LEU A 389 30.80 6.39 -6.72
C LEU A 389 31.95 7.36 -6.98
N ASN A 390 32.32 8.16 -5.98
CA ASN A 390 33.24 9.29 -6.12
C ASN A 390 34.53 9.10 -5.32
N GLY A 391 34.64 8.07 -4.48
CA GLY A 391 35.81 7.86 -3.63
C GLY A 391 36.00 8.94 -2.56
N VAL A 392 34.94 9.65 -2.19
CA VAL A 392 35.00 10.75 -1.21
C VAL A 392 35.42 10.21 0.16
N ASN A 393 36.36 10.89 0.83
CA ASN A 393 36.64 10.63 2.25
C ASN A 393 35.43 11.07 3.08
N ILE A 394 34.86 10.16 3.86
CA ILE A 394 33.66 10.42 4.66
C ILE A 394 33.96 10.52 6.16
N GLY A 395 35.22 10.45 6.59
CA GLY A 395 35.60 10.42 8.00
C GLY A 395 34.85 9.32 8.77
N ASN A 396 34.22 9.69 9.88
CA ASN A 396 33.40 8.83 10.74
C ASN A 396 31.90 8.83 10.38
N SER A 397 31.52 9.36 9.20
CA SER A 397 30.12 9.37 8.77
C SER A 397 29.57 7.95 8.58
N LEU A 398 28.24 7.82 8.63
CA LEU A 398 27.58 6.53 8.46
C LEU A 398 27.94 5.88 7.12
N PHE A 399 28.42 4.65 7.19
CA PHE A 399 28.70 3.83 6.02
C PHE A 399 27.96 2.50 6.14
N ASP A 400 27.10 2.24 5.17
CA ASP A 400 26.33 1.00 5.09
C ASP A 400 27.07 0.00 4.20
N GLU A 401 27.84 -0.91 4.81
CA GLU A 401 28.64 -1.89 4.09
C GLU A 401 27.79 -2.79 3.18
N GLU A 402 26.63 -3.24 3.65
CA GLU A 402 25.73 -4.08 2.85
C GLU A 402 25.08 -3.28 1.72
N GLY A 403 24.60 -2.07 2.02
CA GLY A 403 24.06 -1.15 1.03
C GLY A 403 25.07 -0.73 -0.04
N SER A 404 26.36 -0.63 0.30
CA SER A 404 27.43 -0.24 -0.62
C SER A 404 27.56 -1.18 -1.83
N LYS A 405 27.24 -2.47 -1.64
CA LYS A 405 27.34 -3.51 -2.66
C LYS A 405 26.36 -3.29 -3.82
N ILE A 406 25.24 -2.60 -3.57
CA ILE A 406 24.16 -2.40 -4.55
C ILE A 406 24.20 -1.02 -5.21
N VAL A 407 24.98 -0.07 -4.70
CA VAL A 407 24.97 1.34 -5.15
C VAL A 407 25.17 1.47 -6.66
N LYS A 408 26.16 0.76 -7.22
CA LYS A 408 26.44 0.81 -8.67
C LYS A 408 25.26 0.29 -9.50
N GLU A 409 24.65 -0.82 -9.07
CA GLU A 409 23.44 -1.37 -9.72
C GLU A 409 22.29 -0.36 -9.71
N LEU A 410 22.06 0.33 -8.59
CA LEU A 410 21.00 1.33 -8.49
C LEU A 410 21.23 2.51 -9.44
N VAL A 411 22.47 3.00 -9.54
CA VAL A 411 22.83 4.10 -10.44
C VAL A 411 22.73 3.68 -11.90
N ASP A 412 23.15 2.46 -12.24
CA ASP A 412 23.05 1.95 -13.61
C ASP A 412 21.59 1.72 -14.01
N LYS A 413 20.75 1.21 -13.10
CA LYS A 413 19.30 1.13 -13.30
C LYS A 413 18.69 2.53 -13.51
N ALA A 414 19.12 3.52 -12.74
CA ALA A 414 18.64 4.89 -12.91
C ALA A 414 18.98 5.45 -14.30
N LYS A 415 20.21 5.23 -14.80
CA LYS A 415 20.59 5.59 -16.17
C LYS A 415 19.75 4.85 -17.22
N GLU A 416 19.53 3.54 -17.06
CA GLU A 416 18.69 2.74 -17.96
C GLU A 416 17.26 3.31 -18.03
N LYS A 417 16.74 3.80 -16.90
CA LYS A 417 15.40 4.37 -16.76
C LYS A 417 15.31 5.86 -17.07
N ASN A 418 16.43 6.50 -17.42
CA ASN A 418 16.54 7.94 -17.62
C ASN A 418 16.15 8.77 -16.38
N VAL A 419 16.40 8.24 -15.18
CA VAL A 419 16.18 8.94 -13.92
C VAL A 419 17.41 9.76 -13.56
N GLN A 420 17.23 11.04 -13.28
CA GLN A 420 18.32 11.90 -12.80
C GLN A 420 18.48 11.74 -11.28
N ILE A 421 19.64 11.23 -10.85
CA ILE A 421 20.00 11.13 -9.43
C ILE A 421 20.74 12.40 -8.99
N HIS A 422 20.29 13.01 -7.89
CA HIS A 422 20.90 14.16 -7.24
C HIS A 422 21.48 13.73 -5.89
N LEU A 423 22.79 13.92 -5.71
CA LEU A 423 23.51 13.63 -4.47
C LEU A 423 24.08 14.93 -3.88
N PRO A 424 24.38 14.98 -2.58
CA PRO A 424 24.97 16.15 -1.95
C PRO A 424 26.37 16.46 -2.51
N VAL A 425 26.68 17.75 -2.62
CA VAL A 425 27.99 18.27 -3.08
C VAL A 425 28.80 18.89 -1.92
N ASP A 426 28.12 19.21 -0.83
CA ASP A 426 28.68 19.73 0.42
C ASP A 426 27.88 19.25 1.64
N PHE A 427 28.51 19.33 2.81
CA PHE A 427 28.07 18.69 4.05
C PHE A 427 28.33 19.61 5.24
N VAL A 428 27.40 19.66 6.19
CA VAL A 428 27.67 20.18 7.53
C VAL A 428 28.29 19.05 8.36
N VAL A 429 29.51 19.26 8.83
CA VAL A 429 30.31 18.25 9.55
C VAL A 429 30.61 18.68 10.97
N ALA A 430 30.68 17.71 11.88
CA ALA A 430 31.00 17.89 13.29
C ALA A 430 31.97 16.82 13.80
N ASP A 431 32.68 17.10 14.89
CA ASP A 431 33.63 16.19 15.54
C ASP A 431 32.95 15.15 16.46
N LYS A 432 31.69 15.39 16.85
CA LYS A 432 30.89 14.49 17.68
C LYS A 432 29.41 14.50 17.26
N PHE A 433 28.71 13.39 17.54
CA PHE A 433 27.26 13.29 17.37
C PHE A 433 26.55 13.88 18.60
N ALA A 434 26.38 15.19 18.64
CA ALA A 434 25.70 15.88 19.73
C ALA A 434 25.06 17.20 19.25
N GLU A 435 23.97 17.61 19.90
CA GLU A 435 23.26 18.86 19.57
C GLU A 435 24.16 20.10 19.68
N ASP A 436 25.07 20.12 20.66
CA ASP A 436 25.98 21.22 20.97
C ASP A 436 27.33 21.15 20.22
N ALA A 437 27.47 20.23 19.26
CA ALA A 437 28.73 20.05 18.54
C ALA A 437 29.05 21.27 17.67
N SER A 438 30.33 21.69 17.70
CA SER A 438 30.82 22.70 16.76
C SER A 438 30.81 22.12 15.35
N HIS A 439 30.40 22.92 14.38
CA HIS A 439 30.26 22.47 13.00
C HIS A 439 31.01 23.35 12.00
N SER A 440 31.34 22.76 10.88
CA SER A 440 31.92 23.45 9.72
C SER A 440 31.32 22.86 8.43
N VAL A 441 31.69 23.40 7.28
CA VAL A 441 31.25 22.89 5.97
C VAL A 441 32.41 22.22 5.27
N SER A 442 32.19 21.01 4.77
CA SER A 442 33.10 20.27 3.89
C SER A 442 32.43 20.01 2.55
N ASN A 443 33.19 19.71 1.50
CA ASN A 443 32.64 19.41 0.17
C ASN A 443 33.24 18.13 -0.41
N ILE A 444 32.69 17.67 -1.55
CA ILE A 444 33.14 16.43 -2.20
C ILE A 444 34.63 16.45 -2.58
N SER A 445 35.21 17.61 -2.87
CA SER A 445 36.62 17.74 -3.25
C SER A 445 37.56 17.69 -2.06
N SER A 446 37.17 18.29 -0.93
CA SER A 446 37.94 18.21 0.33
C SER A 446 37.76 16.88 1.04
N GLY A 447 36.60 16.23 0.86
CA GLY A 447 36.12 15.17 1.74
C GLY A 447 35.82 15.70 3.15
N ILE A 448 35.43 14.78 4.02
CA ILE A 448 35.19 15.00 5.44
C ILE A 448 36.47 14.63 6.20
N PRO A 449 36.99 15.51 7.08
CA PRO A 449 38.19 15.22 7.86
C PRO A 449 38.07 13.97 8.75
N ASP A 450 39.18 13.30 9.00
CA ASP A 450 39.22 12.18 9.94
C ASP A 450 38.78 12.64 11.34
N GLY A 451 38.05 11.78 12.05
CA GLY A 451 37.43 12.12 13.33
C GLY A 451 36.09 12.87 13.20
N HIS A 452 35.83 13.54 12.07
CA HIS A 452 34.57 14.24 11.84
C HIS A 452 33.55 13.37 11.11
N MET A 453 32.27 13.75 11.20
CA MET A 453 31.15 13.11 10.53
C MET A 453 30.19 14.15 9.97
N GLY A 454 29.62 13.85 8.81
CA GLY A 454 28.58 14.69 8.21
C GLY A 454 27.22 14.40 8.83
N LEU A 455 26.54 15.45 9.28
CA LEU A 455 25.27 15.36 10.00
C LEU A 455 24.11 16.07 9.31
N ASP A 456 24.38 16.91 8.32
CA ASP A 456 23.37 17.52 7.44
C ASP A 456 23.95 17.82 6.06
N VAL A 457 23.09 18.04 5.07
CA VAL A 457 23.53 18.56 3.77
C VAL A 457 23.98 20.01 3.90
N GLY A 458 25.01 20.38 3.14
CA GLY A 458 25.55 21.74 3.17
C GLY A 458 24.66 22.77 2.46
N PRO A 459 25.02 24.06 2.56
CA PRO A 459 24.26 25.16 1.96
C PRO A 459 24.15 25.08 0.44
N GLU A 460 25.19 24.65 -0.28
CA GLU A 460 25.15 24.55 -1.74
C GLU A 460 24.25 23.38 -2.18
N THR A 461 24.32 22.25 -1.49
CA THR A 461 23.42 21.10 -1.69
C THR A 461 21.97 21.51 -1.45
N THR A 462 21.70 22.24 -0.35
CA THR A 462 20.34 22.70 -0.02
C THR A 462 19.77 23.56 -1.14
N LYS A 463 20.59 24.46 -1.71
CA LYS A 463 20.21 25.28 -2.85
C LYS A 463 19.90 24.42 -4.09
N GLN A 464 20.78 23.48 -4.45
CA GLN A 464 20.59 22.62 -5.61
C GLN A 464 19.36 21.71 -5.48
N PHE A 465 19.17 21.09 -4.31
CA PHE A 465 17.99 20.27 -4.03
C PHE A 465 16.71 21.11 -4.08
N SER A 466 16.74 22.35 -3.60
CA SER A 466 15.60 23.26 -3.71
C SER A 466 15.25 23.60 -5.17
N GLU A 467 16.23 23.75 -6.06
CA GLU A 467 16.00 23.96 -7.49
C GLU A 467 15.37 22.73 -8.16
N VAL A 468 15.76 21.53 -7.74
CA VAL A 468 15.13 20.26 -8.18
C VAL A 468 13.68 20.17 -7.74
N VAL A 469 13.41 20.53 -6.49
CA VAL A 469 12.05 20.60 -5.94
C VAL A 469 11.20 21.60 -6.73
N ARG A 470 11.72 22.79 -7.03
CA ARG A 470 10.99 23.88 -7.73
C ARG A 470 10.46 23.52 -9.11
N ARG A 471 11.08 22.56 -9.81
CA ARG A 471 10.64 22.12 -11.14
C ARG A 471 9.66 20.94 -11.11
N ALA A 472 9.54 20.23 -9.98
CA ALA A 472 8.68 19.06 -9.86
C ALA A 472 7.19 19.43 -9.84
N LYS A 473 6.36 18.55 -10.39
CA LYS A 473 4.88 18.65 -10.36
C LYS A 473 4.25 17.62 -9.45
N THR A 474 4.93 16.51 -9.20
CA THR A 474 4.59 15.52 -8.18
C THR A 474 5.83 15.23 -7.35
N ILE A 475 5.70 15.21 -6.02
CA ILE A 475 6.80 14.94 -5.10
C ILE A 475 6.35 13.87 -4.11
N VAL A 476 7.18 12.83 -3.94
CA VAL A 476 7.09 11.90 -2.80
C VAL A 476 8.37 12.06 -1.98
N TRP A 477 8.24 12.43 -0.71
CA TRP A 477 9.37 12.60 0.19
C TRP A 477 9.34 11.59 1.34
N ASN A 478 10.42 10.80 1.46
CA ASN A 478 10.63 9.83 2.53
C ASN A 478 12.07 9.88 3.09
N GLY A 479 12.24 10.58 4.21
CA GLY A 479 13.46 10.65 5.02
C GLY A 479 14.11 12.05 5.03
N PRO A 480 14.55 12.56 6.19
CA PRO A 480 15.17 13.88 6.31
C PRO A 480 16.54 13.95 5.64
N MET A 481 17.02 15.17 5.39
CA MET A 481 18.32 15.42 4.73
C MET A 481 19.50 15.43 5.71
N GLY A 482 19.22 15.47 7.02
CA GLY A 482 20.20 15.50 8.11
C GLY A 482 19.58 15.10 9.44
N VAL A 483 20.33 15.25 10.53
CA VAL A 483 19.91 15.01 11.93
C VAL A 483 19.05 16.18 12.40
N PHE A 484 17.85 16.28 11.84
CA PHE A 484 16.94 17.42 12.01
C PHE A 484 16.50 17.67 13.45
N GLU A 485 16.66 16.68 14.33
CA GLU A 485 16.41 16.78 15.76
C GLU A 485 17.31 17.82 16.43
N PHE A 486 18.54 17.98 15.93
CA PHE A 486 19.51 18.95 16.42
C PHE A 486 19.47 20.23 15.57
N GLU A 487 19.23 21.38 16.20
CA GLU A 487 19.07 22.66 15.47
C GLU A 487 20.27 23.00 14.56
N ASN A 488 21.49 22.67 14.99
CA ASN A 488 22.72 22.88 14.21
C ASN A 488 22.77 22.03 12.91
N PHE A 489 21.97 20.98 12.81
CA PHE A 489 21.98 19.99 11.71
C PHE A 489 20.58 19.82 11.08
N ALA A 490 19.73 20.84 11.22
CA ALA A 490 18.35 20.85 10.73
C ALA A 490 18.12 21.71 9.47
N ASN A 491 19.09 22.55 9.11
CA ASN A 491 18.92 23.58 8.09
C ASN A 491 18.70 23.01 6.69
N GLY A 492 19.38 21.92 6.32
CA GLY A 492 19.21 21.27 5.03
C GLY A 492 17.82 20.65 4.88
N THR A 493 17.36 19.95 5.92
CA THR A 493 15.99 19.39 5.95
C THR A 493 14.94 20.49 5.87
N LYS A 494 15.11 21.57 6.66
CA LYS A 494 14.21 22.72 6.64
C LYS A 494 14.19 23.41 5.27
N GLY A 495 15.34 23.64 4.65
CA GLY A 495 15.44 24.31 3.35
C GLY A 495 14.73 23.53 2.23
N VAL A 496 14.87 22.20 2.22
CA VAL A 496 14.11 21.34 1.30
C VAL A 496 12.61 21.37 1.60
N MET A 497 12.21 21.37 2.87
CA MET A 497 10.80 21.50 3.27
C MET A 497 10.18 22.82 2.82
N ASP A 498 10.89 23.94 3.00
CA ASP A 498 10.44 25.26 2.58
C ASP A 498 10.19 25.28 1.05
N ALA A 499 11.10 24.68 0.26
CA ALA A 499 10.93 24.54 -1.18
C ALA A 499 9.72 23.66 -1.56
N VAL A 500 9.49 22.55 -0.85
CA VAL A 500 8.35 21.65 -1.07
C VAL A 500 7.03 22.38 -0.78
N VAL A 501 6.97 23.14 0.31
CA VAL A 501 5.81 23.98 0.66
C VAL A 501 5.54 25.01 -0.43
N ASP A 502 6.57 25.69 -0.93
CA ASP A 502 6.40 26.72 -1.95
C ASP A 502 5.85 26.17 -3.27
N VAL A 503 6.33 25.02 -3.75
CA VAL A 503 5.76 24.41 -4.97
C VAL A 503 4.35 23.88 -4.75
N THR A 504 4.03 23.43 -3.54
CA THR A 504 2.67 22.99 -3.19
C THR A 504 1.68 24.15 -3.37
N LYS A 505 2.03 25.36 -2.89
CA LYS A 505 1.20 26.57 -3.08
C LYS A 505 0.94 26.89 -4.55
N THR A 506 1.86 26.51 -5.44
CA THR A 506 1.73 26.72 -6.90
C THR A 506 1.06 25.56 -7.64
N GLY A 507 0.56 24.54 -6.92
CA GLY A 507 -0.24 23.45 -7.46
C GLY A 507 0.51 22.12 -7.68
N ALA A 508 1.73 21.97 -7.19
CA ALA A 508 2.40 20.66 -7.19
C ALA A 508 1.76 19.72 -6.16
N THR A 509 1.59 18.44 -6.51
CA THR A 509 1.14 17.41 -5.56
C THR A 509 2.33 16.97 -4.71
N THR A 510 2.25 17.13 -3.40
CA THR A 510 3.33 16.83 -2.46
C THR A 510 2.89 15.83 -1.38
N ILE A 511 3.51 14.66 -1.39
CA ILE A 511 3.20 13.55 -0.48
C ILE A 511 4.39 13.33 0.45
N ILE A 512 4.16 13.53 1.74
CA ILE A 512 5.13 13.27 2.79
C ILE A 512 4.86 11.88 3.37
N GLY A 513 5.87 11.03 3.37
CA GLY A 513 5.80 9.68 3.93
C GLY A 513 6.94 9.38 4.89
N GLY A 514 6.71 8.46 5.83
CA GLY A 514 7.70 8.07 6.83
C GLY A 514 7.59 8.90 8.12
N GLY A 515 7.83 8.25 9.26
CA GLY A 515 7.64 8.86 10.58
C GLY A 515 8.51 10.10 10.82
N ASP A 516 9.79 10.03 10.44
CA ASP A 516 10.72 11.13 10.68
C ASP A 516 10.38 12.36 9.84
N THR A 517 10.00 12.18 8.57
CA THR A 517 9.61 13.30 7.70
C THR A 517 8.26 13.90 8.10
N ALA A 518 7.32 13.08 8.58
CA ALA A 518 6.09 13.61 9.19
C ALA A 518 6.40 14.41 10.47
N THR A 519 7.35 13.96 11.29
CA THR A 519 7.83 14.70 12.47
C THR A 519 8.49 16.03 12.08
N CYS A 520 9.21 16.07 10.95
CA CYS A 520 9.72 17.33 10.38
C CYS A 520 8.56 18.29 10.05
N CYS A 521 7.47 17.81 9.45
CA CYS A 521 6.30 18.67 9.16
C CYS A 521 5.70 19.27 10.43
N VAL A 522 5.57 18.48 11.51
CA VAL A 522 5.11 18.97 12.80
C VAL A 522 6.08 20.01 13.37
N LYS A 523 7.39 19.72 13.37
CA LYS A 523 8.43 20.61 13.90
C LYS A 523 8.46 21.97 13.20
N TYR A 524 8.25 21.98 11.88
CA TYR A 524 8.30 23.19 11.07
C TYR A 524 6.94 23.82 10.79
N ASP A 525 5.87 23.32 11.40
CA ASP A 525 4.50 23.81 11.20
C ASP A 525 4.11 23.80 9.71
N THR A 526 4.29 22.66 9.02
CA THR A 526 4.01 22.54 7.58
C THR A 526 3.00 21.45 7.22
N GLU A 527 2.37 20.80 8.20
CA GLU A 527 1.41 19.71 7.98
C GLU A 527 0.22 20.13 7.09
N ASP A 528 -0.27 21.37 7.26
CA ASP A 528 -1.35 21.97 6.49
C ASP A 528 -0.88 22.66 5.20
N LYS A 529 0.44 22.76 5.00
CA LYS A 529 1.09 23.47 3.88
C LYS A 529 1.57 22.53 2.77
N VAL A 530 1.47 21.22 2.97
CA VAL A 530 1.74 20.17 1.98
C VAL A 530 0.44 19.50 1.54
N SER A 531 0.44 18.78 0.41
CA SER A 531 -0.81 18.20 -0.10
C SER A 531 -1.31 17.04 0.76
N HIS A 532 -0.40 16.19 1.24
CA HIS A 532 -0.74 15.05 2.08
C HIS A 532 0.44 14.62 2.96
N VAL A 533 0.21 14.58 4.28
CA VAL A 533 1.10 13.90 5.23
C VAL A 533 0.52 12.53 5.52
N SER A 534 1.20 11.48 5.06
CA SER A 534 0.75 10.11 5.28
C SER A 534 0.91 9.71 6.75
N THR A 535 -0.15 9.10 7.27
CA THR A 535 -0.19 8.49 8.62
C THR A 535 0.14 6.99 8.58
N GLY A 536 0.34 6.44 7.38
CA GLY A 536 0.52 5.01 7.14
C GLY A 536 1.84 4.42 7.64
N GLY A 537 2.86 5.24 7.89
CA GLY A 537 4.17 4.78 8.35
C GLY A 537 4.72 3.64 7.49
N GLY A 538 4.85 2.45 8.07
CA GLY A 538 5.29 1.23 7.36
C GLY A 538 4.37 0.82 6.20
N ALA A 539 3.05 1.07 6.28
CA ALA A 539 2.13 0.77 5.19
C ALA A 539 2.42 1.60 3.94
N SER A 540 2.72 2.89 4.11
CA SER A 540 3.12 3.76 3.01
C SER A 540 4.43 3.34 2.39
N LEU A 541 5.39 2.94 3.23
CA LEU A 541 6.68 2.46 2.74
C LEU A 541 6.49 1.19 1.89
N GLU A 542 5.75 0.20 2.39
CA GLU A 542 5.47 -1.04 1.65
C GLU A 542 4.70 -0.78 0.35
N LEU A 543 3.76 0.17 0.36
CA LEU A 543 3.06 0.60 -0.85
C LEU A 543 4.01 1.24 -1.88
N LEU A 544 4.89 2.14 -1.42
CA LEU A 544 5.91 2.76 -2.26
C LEU A 544 7.00 1.77 -2.73
N GLU A 545 7.18 0.65 -2.04
CA GLU A 545 8.00 -0.49 -2.47
C GLU A 545 7.32 -1.38 -3.51
N GLY A 546 6.02 -1.14 -3.77
CA GLY A 546 5.21 -1.90 -4.73
C GLY A 546 4.59 -3.17 -4.16
N LYS A 547 4.52 -3.32 -2.83
CA LYS A 547 3.86 -4.47 -2.20
C LYS A 547 2.34 -4.31 -2.19
N ILE A 548 1.65 -5.44 -2.22
CA ILE A 548 0.21 -5.51 -1.99
C ILE A 548 -0.03 -5.33 -0.49
N LEU A 549 -0.93 -4.42 -0.13
CA LEU A 549 -1.35 -4.21 1.26
C LEU A 549 -2.57 -5.11 1.55
N PRO A 550 -2.46 -6.16 2.39
CA PRO A 550 -3.55 -7.12 2.61
C PRO A 550 -4.87 -6.47 3.05
N GLY A 551 -4.81 -5.45 3.91
CA GLY A 551 -5.99 -4.74 4.40
C GLY A 551 -6.63 -3.79 3.38
N VAL A 552 -5.92 -3.43 2.30
CA VAL A 552 -6.49 -2.71 1.14
C VAL A 552 -7.06 -3.71 0.14
N ASP A 553 -6.33 -4.80 -0.11
CA ASP A 553 -6.75 -5.87 -1.02
C ASP A 553 -8.07 -6.52 -0.58
N ALA A 554 -8.26 -6.68 0.74
CA ALA A 554 -9.48 -7.20 1.33
C ALA A 554 -10.71 -6.29 1.18
N LEU A 555 -10.56 -5.04 0.70
CA LEU A 555 -11.69 -4.14 0.47
C LEU A 555 -12.37 -4.40 -0.87
N THR A 556 -13.68 -4.16 -0.90
CA THR A 556 -14.50 -4.25 -2.11
C THR A 556 -13.96 -3.25 -3.16
N SER A 557 -13.69 -3.74 -4.36
CA SER A 557 -13.28 -2.89 -5.50
C SER A 557 -14.47 -2.06 -6.02
N VAL A 558 -14.17 -0.95 -6.70
CA VAL A 558 -15.17 -0.09 -7.37
C VAL A 558 -15.56 -0.64 -8.73
#